data_AF-A0AAV8YET8-F1
#
_entry.id   AF-A0AAV8YET8-F1
#
_cell.length_a   1.000
_cell.length_b   1.000
_cell.length_c   1.000
_cell.angle_alpha   90.00
_cell.angle_beta   90.00
_cell.angle_gamma   90.00
#
_symmetry.space_group_name_H-M   'P 1'
#
loop_
_entity.id
_entity.type
_entity.pdbx_description
1 polymer ?
#
loop_
_entity_poly.entity_id
_entity_poly.type
_entity_poly.pdbx_seq_one_letter_code
_entity_poly.pdbx_strand_id
1 'polypeptide(L)'
;MWKSFSTIACTANKYNNALLNAHQTLQQQLRTTFILKRRTAPLLHKKGSPPKKLRSRHYVYDLIKQTHLERQPDIEVILKSYVEGLGNIGDRVSVRPQFAYYNLLLPGLAIYASPENLEKYKEYLGKQEEIRYSSANALLVGSFCII
;
A
#
# COMPACT_ATOMS: atom_id res chain seq x y z
N MET A 1 -52.22 -4.15 -21.63
CA MET A 1 -51.94 -3.48 -20.33
C MET A 1 -50.97 -4.38 -19.57
N TRP A 2 -49.65 -4.24 -19.73
CA TRP A 2 -48.73 -3.44 -18.89
C TRP A 2 -48.94 -3.72 -17.38
N LYS A 3 -47.95 -4.23 -16.63
CA LYS A 3 -46.57 -3.75 -16.54
C LYS A 3 -45.59 -4.90 -16.23
N SER A 4 -44.43 -4.88 -16.90
CA SER A 4 -43.24 -5.59 -16.44
C SER A 4 -42.70 -4.87 -15.21
N PHE A 5 -42.43 -5.62 -14.14
CA PHE A 5 -41.58 -5.15 -13.06
C PHE A 5 -40.14 -5.52 -13.43
N SER A 6 -39.43 -4.55 -14.00
CA SER A 6 -37.97 -4.62 -14.10
C SER A 6 -37.41 -4.44 -12.70
N THR A 7 -37.00 -5.53 -12.06
CA THR A 7 -36.15 -5.46 -10.87
C THR A 7 -34.82 -4.85 -11.29
N ILE A 8 -34.64 -3.58 -10.97
CA ILE A 8 -33.37 -2.88 -11.14
C ILE A 8 -32.39 -3.57 -10.20
N ALA A 9 -31.51 -4.39 -10.77
CA ALA A 9 -30.38 -4.93 -10.05
C ALA A 9 -29.47 -3.76 -9.69
N CYS A 10 -29.36 -3.46 -8.39
CA CYS A 10 -28.33 -2.58 -7.87
C CYS A 10 -26.97 -3.17 -8.28
N THR A 11 -26.25 -2.52 -9.20
CA THR A 11 -24.87 -2.86 -9.51
C THR A 11 -23.98 -2.37 -8.37
N ALA A 12 -23.94 -3.16 -7.30
CA ALA A 12 -22.89 -3.04 -6.31
C ALA A 12 -21.58 -3.50 -6.97
N ASN A 13 -20.69 -2.55 -7.28
CA ASN A 13 -19.30 -2.86 -7.62
C ASN A 13 -18.63 -3.50 -6.40
N LYS A 14 -18.87 -4.81 -6.22
CA LYS A 14 -18.05 -5.65 -5.37
C LYS A 14 -16.69 -5.72 -6.05
N TYR A 15 -15.72 -4.96 -5.56
CA TYR A 15 -14.32 -5.24 -5.83
C TYR A 15 -14.08 -6.70 -5.44
N ASN A 16 -13.90 -7.55 -6.46
CA ASN A 16 -13.62 -8.96 -6.27
C ASN A 16 -12.23 -9.08 -5.66
N ASN A 17 -12.16 -9.06 -4.32
CA ASN A 17 -10.98 -9.33 -3.50
C ASN A 17 -10.53 -10.80 -3.60
N ALA A 18 -10.86 -11.50 -4.70
CA ALA A 18 -10.55 -12.90 -4.92
C ALA A 18 -9.03 -13.16 -4.91
N LEU A 19 -8.22 -12.19 -5.35
CA LEU A 19 -6.75 -12.24 -5.26
C LEU A 19 -6.22 -12.03 -3.82
N LEU A 20 -7.03 -11.49 -2.90
CA LEU A 20 -6.65 -11.20 -1.52
C LEU A 20 -6.99 -12.35 -0.56
N ASN A 21 -7.85 -13.28 -0.97
CA ASN A 21 -8.24 -14.44 -0.17
C ASN A 21 -7.21 -15.56 -0.34
N ALA A 22 -6.14 -15.52 0.47
CA ALA A 22 -5.19 -16.61 0.55
C ALA A 22 -5.86 -17.85 1.19
N HIS A 23 -6.18 -18.86 0.39
CA HIS A 23 -6.57 -20.17 0.90
C HIS A 23 -5.33 -20.98 1.30
N GLN A 24 -5.44 -21.64 2.47
CA GLN A 24 -4.51 -22.59 3.10
C GLN A 24 -3.22 -21.99 3.73
N THR A 25 -3.30 -21.72 5.03
CA THR A 25 -2.31 -21.05 5.88
C THR A 25 -1.34 -21.98 6.62
N LEU A 26 -1.39 -23.29 6.41
CA LEU A 26 -0.64 -24.25 7.25
C LEU A 26 0.86 -24.33 6.97
N GLN A 27 1.36 -23.72 5.88
CA GLN A 27 2.78 -23.66 5.53
C GLN A 27 3.24 -22.26 5.09
N GLN A 28 2.61 -21.19 5.60
CA GLN A 28 3.10 -19.86 5.30
C GLN A 28 4.41 -19.59 6.05
N GLN A 29 5.45 -19.25 5.30
CA GLN A 29 6.69 -18.72 5.83
C GLN A 29 6.39 -17.44 6.62
N LEU A 30 6.62 -17.47 7.94
CA LEU A 30 6.47 -16.28 8.78
C LEU A 30 7.51 -15.23 8.36
N ARG A 31 7.05 -14.05 7.93
CA ARG A 31 7.89 -12.93 7.49
C ARG A 31 8.50 -12.16 8.67
N THR A 32 9.03 -12.87 9.67
CA THR A 32 9.63 -12.26 10.87
C THR A 32 11.16 -12.19 10.71
N THR A 33 11.72 -10.99 10.86
CA THR A 33 13.17 -10.78 10.87
C THR A 33 13.65 -10.44 12.29
N PHE A 34 14.75 -11.08 12.70
CA PHE A 34 15.38 -10.88 14.00
C PHE A 34 16.78 -10.31 13.81
N ILE A 35 17.07 -9.21 14.50
CA ILE A 35 18.41 -8.62 14.54
C ILE A 35 19.12 -9.23 15.75
N LEU A 36 20.20 -9.95 15.46
CA LEU A 36 20.97 -10.71 16.43
C LEU A 36 22.39 -10.16 16.54
N LYS A 37 22.99 -10.29 17.72
CA LYS A 37 24.42 -10.02 17.93
C LYS A 37 25.11 -11.27 18.45
N ARG A 38 26.31 -11.54 17.93
CA ARG A 38 27.13 -12.64 18.42
C ARG A 38 27.57 -12.35 19.85
N ARG A 39 27.42 -13.34 20.74
CA ARG A 39 27.92 -13.27 22.12
C ARG A 39 29.44 -13.11 22.14
N THR A 40 30.11 -13.96 21.35
CA THR A 40 31.57 -13.95 21.21
C THR A 40 31.93 -13.49 19.81
N ALA A 41 32.51 -12.28 19.70
CA ALA A 41 32.95 -11.74 18.43
C ALA A 41 34.15 -12.53 17.85
N PRO A 42 34.18 -12.78 16.53
CA PRO A 42 35.36 -13.35 15.90
C PRO A 42 36.50 -12.33 15.87
N LEU A 43 37.74 -12.83 15.81
CA LEU A 43 38.94 -12.00 15.67
C LEU A 43 39.02 -11.39 14.27
N LEU A 44 39.63 -10.21 14.18
CA LEU A 44 39.82 -9.48 12.93
C LEU A 44 40.79 -10.20 11.99
N HIS A 45 40.48 -10.14 10.70
CA HIS A 45 41.31 -10.69 9.62
C HIS A 45 42.22 -9.63 9.00
N LYS A 46 43.32 -10.07 8.39
CA LYS A 46 44.15 -9.20 7.56
C LYS A 46 43.33 -8.74 6.34
N LYS A 47 43.48 -7.48 5.95
CA LYS A 47 42.81 -6.89 4.77
C LYS A 47 43.18 -7.69 3.52
N GLY A 48 42.19 -8.08 2.73
CA GLY A 48 42.38 -8.86 1.49
C GLY A 48 42.69 -10.35 1.69
N SER A 49 42.85 -10.82 2.92
CA SER A 49 42.97 -12.26 3.20
C SER A 49 41.59 -12.92 3.27
N PRO A 50 41.45 -14.21 2.89
CA PRO A 50 40.21 -14.93 3.06
C PRO A 50 39.85 -15.01 4.56
N PRO A 51 38.56 -14.88 4.91
CA PRO A 51 38.12 -14.92 6.31
C PRO A 51 38.39 -16.31 6.93
N LYS A 52 38.77 -16.37 8.23
CA LYS A 52 38.89 -17.67 8.91
C LYS A 52 37.52 -18.30 9.00
N LYS A 53 37.55 -19.63 9.01
CA LYS A 53 36.43 -20.43 9.49
C LYS A 53 36.08 -20.02 10.92
N LEU A 54 34.80 -19.76 11.14
CA LEU A 54 34.24 -19.47 12.47
C LEU A 54 34.26 -20.74 13.32
N ARG A 55 34.43 -20.56 14.63
CA ARG A 55 34.34 -21.65 15.61
C ARG A 55 32.92 -21.74 16.15
N SER A 56 32.58 -22.90 16.74
CA SER A 56 31.25 -23.16 17.34
C SER A 56 30.77 -22.02 18.26
N ARG A 57 31.65 -21.51 19.13
CA ARG A 57 31.35 -20.39 20.05
C ARG A 57 30.89 -19.09 19.37
N HIS A 58 31.16 -18.88 18.08
CA HIS A 58 30.74 -17.67 17.35
C HIS A 58 29.32 -17.78 16.79
N TYR A 59 28.71 -18.96 16.83
CA TYR A 59 27.32 -19.19 16.39
C TYR A 59 26.30 -19.04 17.53
N VAL A 60 26.74 -18.58 18.71
CA VAL A 60 25.84 -18.24 19.81
C VAL A 60 25.47 -16.77 19.68
N TYR A 61 24.16 -16.50 19.64
CA TYR A 61 23.61 -15.18 19.38
C TYR A 61 22.70 -14.72 20.52
N ASP A 62 22.78 -13.42 20.82
CA ASP A 62 21.82 -12.71 21.67
C ASP A 62 20.84 -11.93 20.78
N LEU A 63 19.58 -11.90 21.17
CA LEU A 63 18.54 -11.16 20.48
C LEU A 63 18.62 -9.68 20.86
N ILE A 64 18.78 -8.80 19.85
CA ILE A 64 18.78 -7.34 20.07
C ILE A 64 17.40 -6.77 19.82
N LYS A 65 16.84 -7.04 18.64
CA LYS A 65 15.66 -6.34 18.13
C LYS A 65 14.84 -7.23 17.23
N GLN A 66 13.53 -7.08 17.34
CA GLN A 66 12.55 -7.79 16.53
C GLN A 66 11.85 -6.78 15.63
N THR A 67 12.04 -6.89 14.31
CA THR A 67 11.52 -5.89 13.36
C THR A 67 10.00 -5.89 13.28
N HIS A 68 9.36 -7.04 13.51
CA HIS A 68 7.92 -7.20 13.34
C HIS A 68 7.09 -6.58 14.47
N LEU A 69 7.69 -6.32 15.64
CA LEU A 69 7.02 -5.64 16.75
C LEU A 69 7.02 -4.11 16.57
N GLU A 70 7.95 -3.60 15.78
CA GLU A 70 8.07 -2.16 15.56
C GLU A 70 7.03 -1.65 14.58
N ARG A 71 6.51 -0.45 14.85
CA ARG A 71 5.59 0.21 13.93
C ARG A 71 6.33 0.51 12.63
N GLN A 72 5.78 0.01 11.52
CA GLN A 72 6.29 0.36 10.20
C GLN A 72 6.08 1.85 9.93
N PRO A 73 7.09 2.55 9.37
CA PRO A 73 6.96 3.94 9.00
C PRO A 73 5.90 4.09 7.89
N ASP A 74 5.27 5.25 7.85
CA ASP A 74 4.27 5.55 6.83
C ASP A 74 4.96 5.72 5.47
N ILE A 75 4.28 5.30 4.41
CA ILE A 75 4.78 5.35 3.04
C ILE A 75 4.09 6.46 2.27
N GLU A 76 4.87 7.14 1.44
CA GLU A 76 4.37 8.20 0.58
C GLU A 76 4.04 7.68 -0.81
N VAL A 77 2.85 8.05 -1.27
CA VAL A 77 2.32 7.68 -2.58
C VAL A 77 1.70 8.90 -3.25
N ILE A 78 1.70 8.89 -4.58
CA ILE A 78 1.07 9.89 -5.43
C ILE A 78 -0.22 9.30 -5.98
N LEU A 79 -1.34 10.00 -5.80
CA LEU A 79 -2.64 9.55 -6.31
C LEU A 79 -2.73 9.75 -7.83
N LYS A 80 -3.17 8.72 -8.55
CA LYS A 80 -3.45 8.76 -10.00
C LYS A 80 -4.92 9.06 -10.29
N SER A 81 -5.82 8.68 -9.39
CA SER A 81 -7.26 8.94 -9.45
C SER A 81 -7.72 9.63 -8.17
N TYR A 82 -8.88 10.29 -8.23
CA TYR A 82 -9.55 10.75 -7.01
C TYR A 82 -9.87 9.54 -6.10
N VAL A 83 -9.55 9.69 -4.81
CA VAL A 83 -9.90 8.70 -3.79
C VAL A 83 -10.59 9.43 -2.65
N GLU A 84 -11.81 8.99 -2.34
CA GLU A 84 -12.64 9.58 -1.29
C GLU A 84 -11.89 9.64 0.04
N GLY A 85 -11.86 10.83 0.65
CA GLY A 85 -11.21 11.06 1.95
C GLY A 85 -9.68 11.12 1.93
N LEU A 86 -9.01 10.88 0.79
CA LEU A 86 -7.55 11.02 0.68
C LEU A 86 -7.13 12.26 -0.11
N GLY A 87 -7.70 12.47 -1.30
CA GLY A 87 -7.30 13.59 -2.16
C GLY A 87 -7.61 13.40 -3.65
N ASN A 88 -7.16 14.37 -4.42
CA ASN A 88 -7.30 14.45 -5.87
C ASN A 88 -6.08 13.86 -6.59
N ILE A 89 -6.16 13.84 -7.91
CA ILE A 89 -5.09 13.37 -8.80
C ILE A 89 -3.84 14.24 -8.61
N GLY A 90 -2.68 13.60 -8.45
CA GLY A 90 -1.38 14.27 -8.29
C GLY A 90 -1.00 14.59 -6.84
N ASP A 91 -1.90 14.42 -5.89
CA ASP A 91 -1.61 14.69 -4.48
C ASP A 91 -0.64 13.66 -3.88
N ARG A 92 0.31 14.15 -3.08
CA ARG A 92 1.25 13.33 -2.30
C ARG A 92 0.67 13.05 -0.92
N VAL A 93 0.38 11.79 -0.64
CA VAL A 93 -0.26 11.35 0.60
C VAL A 93 0.64 10.38 1.35
N SER A 94 0.76 10.57 2.68
CA SER A 94 1.48 9.65 3.57
C SER A 94 0.47 8.76 4.31
N VAL A 95 0.56 7.44 4.09
CA VAL A 95 -0.38 6.44 4.64
C VAL A 95 0.36 5.24 5.23
N ARG A 96 -0.33 4.43 6.03
CA ARG A 96 0.24 3.17 6.52
C ARG A 96 0.56 2.22 5.37
N PRO A 97 1.69 1.48 5.39
CA PRO A 97 2.11 0.61 4.28
C PRO A 97 1.09 -0.43 3.87
N GLN A 98 0.42 -1.05 4.84
CA GLN A 98 -0.61 -2.05 4.57
C GLN A 98 -1.80 -1.45 3.82
N PHE A 99 -2.26 -0.26 4.21
CA PHE A 99 -3.34 0.46 3.53
C PHE A 99 -2.90 0.88 2.13
N ALA A 100 -1.70 1.43 2.00
CA ALA A 100 -1.13 1.83 0.71
C ALA A 100 -1.10 0.66 -0.28
N TYR A 101 -0.64 -0.51 0.16
CA TYR A 101 -0.52 -1.68 -0.69
C TYR A 101 -1.87 -2.19 -1.15
N TYR A 102 -2.77 -2.51 -0.22
CA TYR A 102 -4.04 -3.17 -0.56
C TYR A 102 -5.04 -2.24 -1.25
N ASN A 103 -5.14 -0.98 -0.81
CA ASN A 103 -6.20 -0.08 -1.27
C ASN A 103 -5.75 0.87 -2.37
N LEU A 104 -4.46 1.13 -2.54
CA LEU A 104 -3.97 2.14 -3.49
C LEU A 104 -3.08 1.54 -4.58
N LEU A 105 -1.99 0.88 -4.21
CA LEU A 105 -0.98 0.39 -5.14
C LEU A 105 -1.46 -0.82 -5.93
N LEU A 106 -2.04 -1.82 -5.25
CA LEU A 106 -2.55 -3.03 -5.89
C LEU A 106 -3.68 -2.78 -6.90
N PRO A 107 -4.71 -1.95 -6.60
CA PRO A 107 -5.71 -1.58 -7.60
C PRO A 107 -5.19 -0.58 -8.64
N GLY A 108 -4.00 0.00 -8.45
CA GLY A 108 -3.39 0.97 -9.37
C GLY A 108 -3.96 2.38 -9.28
N LEU A 109 -4.56 2.75 -8.14
CA LEU A 109 -5.07 4.09 -7.85
C LEU A 109 -3.95 5.07 -7.46
N ALA A 110 -2.81 4.55 -7.01
CA ALA A 110 -1.64 5.35 -6.65
C ALA A 110 -0.34 4.73 -7.14
N ILE A 111 0.72 5.55 -7.16
CA ILE A 111 2.07 5.18 -7.58
C ILE A 111 3.05 5.62 -6.49
N TYR A 112 4.19 4.93 -6.37
CA TYR A 112 5.28 5.34 -5.48
C TYR A 112 5.78 6.75 -5.80
N ALA A 113 6.11 7.49 -4.74
CA ALA A 113 6.72 8.82 -4.81
C ALA A 113 8.22 8.75 -5.18
N SER A 114 8.55 8.21 -6.35
CA SER A 114 9.90 8.30 -6.93
C SER A 114 10.16 9.71 -7.47
N PRO A 115 11.43 10.17 -7.58
CA PRO A 115 11.73 11.51 -8.10
C PRO A 115 11.19 11.73 -9.52
N GLU A 116 11.30 10.71 -10.37
CA GLU A 116 10.74 10.71 -11.73
C GLU A 116 9.22 10.87 -11.74
N ASN A 117 8.51 10.15 -10.86
CA ASN A 117 7.06 10.24 -10.78
C ASN A 117 6.62 11.58 -10.18
N LEU A 118 7.36 12.10 -9.21
CA LEU A 118 7.08 13.41 -8.64
C LEU A 118 7.07 14.47 -9.74
N GLU A 119 8.08 14.47 -10.63
CA GLU A 119 8.15 15.38 -11.77
C GLU A 119 6.99 15.22 -12.75
N LYS A 120 6.66 13.98 -13.13
CA LYS A 120 5.53 13.69 -14.03
C LYS A 120 4.19 14.20 -13.51
N TYR A 121 3.98 14.14 -12.20
CA TYR A 121 2.69 14.50 -11.59
C TYR A 121 2.61 15.94 -11.07
N LYS A 122 3.69 16.74 -11.13
CA LYS A 122 3.65 18.18 -10.75
C LYS A 122 2.61 18.96 -11.54
N GLU A 123 2.40 18.61 -12.81
CA GLU A 123 1.48 19.31 -13.72
C GLU A 123 0.01 19.12 -13.35
N TYR A 124 -0.33 18.08 -12.58
CA TYR A 124 -1.69 17.78 -12.15
C TYR A 124 -2.02 18.37 -10.78
N LEU A 125 -0.98 18.77 -10.02
CA LEU A 125 -1.12 19.35 -8.70
C LEU A 125 -1.92 20.68 -8.79
N GLY A 126 -3.07 20.73 -8.13
CA GLY A 126 -3.91 21.94 -8.07
C GLY A 126 -4.87 22.15 -9.25
N LYS A 127 -4.88 21.25 -10.25
CA LYS A 127 -5.97 21.20 -11.22
C LYS A 127 -7.20 20.58 -10.55
N GLN A 128 -7.99 21.41 -9.87
CA GLN A 128 -9.36 21.04 -9.54
C GLN A 128 -10.14 21.07 -10.86
N GLU A 129 -10.21 19.92 -11.52
CA GLU A 129 -11.17 19.78 -12.61
C GLU A 129 -12.55 20.03 -12.01
N GLU A 130 -13.20 21.12 -12.44
CA GLU A 130 -14.63 21.29 -12.23
C GLU A 130 -15.30 19.98 -12.61
N ILE A 131 -16.04 19.36 -11.68
CA ILE A 131 -16.63 18.04 -11.87
C ILE A 131 -17.53 18.09 -13.11
N ARG A 132 -16.99 17.69 -14.26
CA ARG A 132 -17.74 17.64 -15.53
C ARG A 132 -18.55 16.38 -15.52
N TYR A 133 -19.77 16.48 -15.01
CA TYR A 133 -20.73 15.41 -15.12
C TYR A 133 -21.05 15.16 -16.59
N SER A 134 -20.99 13.90 -17.00
CA SER A 134 -21.29 13.45 -18.37
C SER A 134 -22.78 13.57 -18.73
N SER A 135 -23.63 13.97 -17.79
CA SER A 135 -25.04 14.26 -18.02
C SER A 135 -25.38 15.65 -17.50
N ALA A 136 -26.18 16.39 -18.27
CA ALA A 136 -26.66 17.73 -17.90
C ALA A 136 -27.50 17.73 -16.61
N ASN A 137 -28.03 16.58 -16.19
CA ASN A 137 -28.94 16.45 -15.05
C ASN A 137 -28.25 16.05 -13.73
N ALA A 138 -26.95 15.72 -13.73
CA ALA A 138 -26.29 15.23 -12.51
C ALA A 138 -26.25 16.24 -11.35
N LEU A 139 -26.22 17.54 -11.67
CA LEU A 139 -26.28 18.62 -10.68
C LEU A 139 -27.64 18.73 -9.98
N LEU A 140 -28.72 18.22 -10.58
CA LEU A 140 -30.06 18.29 -10.01
C LEU A 140 -30.37 17.13 -9.06
N VAL A 141 -29.68 15.99 -9.20
CA VAL A 141 -29.91 14.78 -8.38
C VAL A 141 -29.36 14.96 -6.96
N GLY A 142 -28.32 15.77 -6.78
CA GLY A 142 -27.75 16.08 -5.45
C GLY A 142 -28.59 17.03 -4.59
N SER A 143 -29.60 17.68 -5.17
CA SER A 143 -30.42 18.72 -4.51
C SER A 143 -31.76 18.19 -3.99
N PHE A 144 -32.11 16.93 -4.29
CA PHE A 144 -33.31 16.26 -3.77
C PHE A 144 -32.93 15.28 -2.65
N CYS A 145 -32.38 15.82 -1.56
CA CYS A 145 -32.47 15.18 -0.24
C CYS A 145 -33.12 16.21 0.68
N ILE A 146 -34.45 16.26 0.65
CA ILE A 146 -35.28 17.01 1.59
C ILE A 146 -36.04 15.97 2.41
N ILE A 147 -35.66 15.89 3.69
CA ILE A 147 -36.29 15.22 4.85
C ILE A 147 -36.22 13.69 4.86
#